data_AF-A0A0N4XRY4-F1
#
_entry.id   AF-A0A0N4XRY4-F1
#
_cell.length_a   1.000
_cell.length_b   1.000
_cell.length_c   1.000
_cell.angle_alpha   90.00
_cell.angle_beta   90.00
_cell.angle_gamma   90.00
#
_symmetry.space_group_name_H-M   'P 1'
#
loop_
_entity.id
_entity.type
_entity.pdbx_description
1 polymer ?
#
loop_
_entity_poly.entity_id
_entity_poly.type
_entity_poly.pdbx_seq_one_letter_code
_entity_poly.pdbx_strand_id
1 'polypeptide(L)'
;MHFDLLDPAQRMLAFDTFAQIAYKREAKENLQNQLGVQTITRAMQAFSAALSSGPVDLRVRHLDALGTLFEQGDDLLLSQWFSYLGPPMPSVLLSLVQKPFPDLRMSALHTFGSLLSHHFGIQVFLGTTGYVRLNYSLLADENNTHN
;
A
#
# COMPACT_ATOMS: atom_id res chain seq x y z
N MET A 1 3.33 -13.25 13.41
CA MET A 1 2.71 -12.47 14.51
C MET A 1 1.21 -12.50 14.25
N HIS A 2 0.40 -13.03 15.17
CA HIS A 2 -1.05 -13.16 14.99
C HIS A 2 -1.72 -11.79 15.28
N PHE A 3 -1.68 -10.85 14.34
CA PHE A 3 -2.43 -9.59 14.46
C PHE A 3 -3.95 -9.84 14.52
N ASP A 4 -4.37 -11.03 14.06
CA ASP A 4 -5.74 -11.53 14.10
C ASP A 4 -6.30 -11.83 15.50
N LEU A 5 -5.52 -11.65 16.55
CA LEU A 5 -5.97 -11.79 17.94
C LEU A 5 -6.45 -10.48 18.57
N LEU A 6 -6.11 -9.34 17.96
CA LEU A 6 -6.54 -8.02 18.42
C LEU A 6 -7.99 -7.75 17.99
N ASP A 7 -8.72 -6.90 18.72
CA ASP A 7 -9.99 -6.41 18.21
C ASP A 7 -9.76 -5.55 16.93
N PRO A 8 -10.77 -5.41 16.05
CA PRO A 8 -10.61 -4.67 14.80
C PRO A 8 -10.11 -3.23 14.96
N ALA A 9 -10.47 -2.53 16.05
CA ALA A 9 -10.06 -1.16 16.30
C ALA A 9 -8.58 -1.08 16.72
N GLN A 10 -8.12 -2.01 17.54
CA GLN A 10 -6.72 -2.15 17.93
C GLN A 10 -5.82 -2.49 16.74
N ARG A 11 -6.29 -3.32 15.80
CA ARG A 11 -5.56 -3.58 14.55
C ARG A 11 -5.38 -2.32 13.74
N MET A 12 -6.47 -1.58 13.51
CA MET A 12 -6.43 -0.30 12.78
C MET A 12 -5.44 0.67 13.42
N LEU A 13 -5.54 0.88 14.73
CA LEU A 13 -4.65 1.77 15.46
C LEU A 13 -3.17 1.36 15.36
N ALA A 14 -2.88 0.06 15.37
CA ALA A 14 -1.50 -0.43 15.24
C ALA A 14 -0.89 -0.09 13.87
N PHE A 15 -1.64 -0.27 12.78
CA PHE A 15 -1.18 0.09 11.44
C PHE A 15 -1.02 1.59 11.27
N ASP A 16 -2.00 2.40 11.72
CA ASP A 16 -1.93 3.85 11.65
C ASP A 16 -0.75 4.39 12.46
N THR A 17 -0.58 3.89 13.69
CA THR A 17 0.52 4.30 14.56
C THR A 17 1.87 3.93 13.95
N PHE A 18 2.00 2.72 13.39
CA PHE A 18 3.24 2.32 12.72
C PHE A 18 3.52 3.22 11.50
N ALA A 19 2.52 3.51 10.68
CA ALA A 19 2.66 4.40 9.54
C ALA A 19 3.11 5.81 9.94
N GLN A 20 2.54 6.35 11.03
CA GLN A 20 2.90 7.67 11.55
C GLN A 20 4.31 7.70 12.14
N ILE A 21 4.68 6.69 12.95
CA ILE A 21 6.05 6.58 13.50
C ILE A 21 7.06 6.48 12.36
N ALA A 22 6.74 5.69 11.34
CA ALA A 22 7.59 5.47 10.18
C ALA A 22 7.43 6.54 9.10
N TYR A 23 6.70 7.64 9.32
CA TYR A 23 6.38 8.60 8.26
C TYR A 23 7.63 9.19 7.61
N LYS A 24 8.57 9.72 8.42
CA LYS A 24 9.80 10.36 7.93
C LYS A 24 10.84 9.35 7.42
N ARG A 25 11.67 9.80 6.47
CA ARG A 25 12.79 9.01 5.91
C ARG A 25 13.70 8.46 7.01
N GLU A 26 14.19 9.31 7.89
CA GLU A 26 15.14 8.93 8.95
C GLU A 26 14.49 7.98 9.96
N ALA A 27 13.18 8.07 10.15
CA ALA A 27 12.46 7.18 11.05
C ALA A 27 12.44 5.74 10.49
N LYS A 28 12.24 5.57 9.18
CA LYS A 28 12.30 4.26 8.53
C LYS A 28 13.69 3.62 8.64
N GLU A 29 14.73 4.40 8.38
CA GLU A 29 16.12 3.96 8.52
C GLU A 29 16.41 3.54 9.97
N ASN A 30 16.01 4.35 10.94
CA ASN A 30 16.17 4.03 12.37
C ASN A 30 15.38 2.78 12.78
N LEU A 31 14.13 2.62 12.34
CA LEU A 31 13.32 1.44 12.62
C LEU A 31 13.95 0.17 12.03
N GLN A 32 14.40 0.23 10.78
CA GLN A 32 15.11 -0.86 10.12
C GLN A 32 16.37 -1.27 10.90
N ASN A 33 17.14 -0.29 11.38
CA ASN A 33 18.37 -0.52 12.12
C ASN A 33 18.13 -1.04 13.55
N GLN A 34 17.13 -0.52 14.26
CA GLN A 34 16.84 -0.88 15.65
C GLN A 34 16.03 -2.17 15.78
N LEU A 35 15.03 -2.37 14.92
CA LEU A 35 14.11 -3.52 15.00
C LEU A 35 14.58 -4.69 14.12
N GLY A 36 15.46 -4.42 13.16
CA GLY A 36 16.00 -5.40 12.23
C GLY A 36 15.05 -5.78 11.10
N VAL A 37 15.64 -6.31 10.02
CA VAL A 37 14.95 -6.71 8.78
C VAL A 37 13.76 -7.63 9.05
N GLN A 38 13.92 -8.64 9.89
CA GLN A 38 12.86 -9.64 10.14
C GLN A 38 11.60 -9.02 10.74
N THR A 39 11.74 -8.02 11.61
CA THR A 39 10.60 -7.34 12.23
C THR A 39 9.84 -6.51 11.20
N ILE A 40 10.57 -5.77 10.36
CA ILE A 40 9.99 -5.00 9.25
C ILE A 40 9.30 -5.93 8.25
N THR A 41 9.93 -7.03 7.87
CA THR A 41 9.33 -8.03 6.97
C THR A 41 8.01 -8.54 7.54
N ARG A 42 7.94 -8.85 8.84
CA ARG A 42 6.70 -9.30 9.48
C ARG A 42 5.63 -8.21 9.49
N ALA A 43 6.01 -6.94 9.72
CA ALA A 43 5.07 -5.82 9.66
C ALA A 43 4.49 -5.66 8.24
N MET A 44 5.33 -5.76 7.21
CA MET A 44 4.88 -5.69 5.81
C MET A 44 3.97 -6.88 5.45
N GLN A 45 4.33 -8.09 5.87
CA GLN A 45 3.46 -9.25 5.68
C GLN A 45 2.11 -9.10 6.38
N ALA A 46 2.06 -8.43 7.54
CA ALA A 46 0.80 -8.12 8.23
C ALA A 46 -0.06 -7.14 7.42
N PHE A 47 0.53 -6.09 6.81
CA PHE A 47 -0.19 -5.23 5.87
C PHE A 47 -0.76 -6.03 4.70
N SER A 48 0.04 -6.92 4.10
CA SER A 48 -0.40 -7.75 2.97
C SER A 48 -1.59 -8.63 3.31
N ALA A 49 -1.56 -9.29 4.48
CA ALA A 49 -2.68 -10.08 4.98
C ALA A 49 -3.91 -9.21 5.26
N ALA A 50 -3.73 -8.06 5.91
CA ALA A 50 -4.81 -7.15 6.26
C ALA A 50 -5.50 -6.52 5.03
N LEU A 51 -4.76 -6.30 3.93
CA LEU A 51 -5.32 -5.82 2.66
C LEU A 51 -6.07 -6.90 1.88
N SER A 52 -5.69 -8.16 2.08
CA SER A 52 -6.28 -9.31 1.40
C SER A 52 -7.49 -9.89 2.13
N SER A 53 -7.77 -9.44 3.35
CA SER A 53 -8.79 -10.01 4.23
C SER A 53 -9.61 -8.93 4.95
N GLY A 54 -10.74 -9.34 5.54
CA GLY A 54 -11.59 -8.47 6.35
C GLY A 54 -12.59 -7.59 5.56
N PRO A 55 -13.46 -6.86 6.30
CA PRO A 55 -14.44 -5.95 5.72
C PRO A 55 -13.79 -4.85 4.86
N VAL A 56 -14.55 -4.33 3.89
CA VAL A 56 -14.08 -3.24 3.00
C VAL A 56 -13.56 -2.05 3.80
N ASP A 57 -14.28 -1.62 4.83
CA ASP A 57 -13.92 -0.44 5.62
C ASP A 57 -12.58 -0.59 6.36
N LEU A 58 -12.24 -1.79 6.83
CA LEU A 58 -10.93 -2.04 7.43
C LEU A 58 -9.82 -2.02 6.38
N ARG A 59 -10.08 -2.58 5.20
CA ARG A 59 -9.11 -2.56 4.09
C ARG A 59 -8.83 -1.14 3.60
N VAL A 60 -9.84 -0.26 3.58
CA VAL A 60 -9.66 1.18 3.32
C VAL A 60 -8.66 1.77 4.31
N ARG A 61 -8.85 1.54 5.61
CA ARG A 61 -7.95 2.08 6.64
C ARG A 61 -6.52 1.54 6.52
N HIS A 62 -6.37 0.24 6.25
CA HIS A 62 -5.06 -0.37 6.06
C HIS A 62 -4.35 0.12 4.79
N LEU A 63 -5.10 0.42 3.71
CA LEU A 63 -4.55 1.06 2.51
C LEU A 63 -4.08 2.48 2.81
N ASP A 64 -4.89 3.28 3.52
CA ASP A 64 -4.50 4.65 3.88
C ASP A 64 -3.18 4.67 4.69
N ALA A 65 -3.08 3.80 5.70
CA ALA A 65 -1.86 3.62 6.47
C ALA A 65 -0.67 3.17 5.60
N LEU A 66 -0.89 2.29 4.63
CA LEU A 66 0.15 1.87 3.69
C LEU A 66 0.58 3.04 2.78
N GLY A 67 -0.36 3.82 2.26
CA GLY A 67 -0.06 5.02 1.46
C GLY A 67 0.80 6.02 2.22
N THR A 68 0.42 6.35 3.46
CA THR A 68 1.22 7.19 4.35
C THR A 68 2.61 6.61 4.61
N LEU A 69 2.71 5.29 4.81
CA LEU A 69 3.98 4.62 5.02
C LEU A 69 4.94 4.83 3.84
N PHE A 70 4.45 4.78 2.61
CA PHE A 70 5.27 4.90 1.40
C PHE A 70 5.43 6.33 0.87
N GLU A 71 4.89 7.34 1.55
CA GLU A 71 4.92 8.72 1.07
C GLU A 71 6.33 9.32 1.05
N GLN A 72 7.12 9.11 2.11
CA GLN A 72 8.47 9.65 2.26
C GLN A 72 9.50 8.52 2.45
N GLY A 73 10.68 8.63 1.87
CA GLY A 73 11.73 7.64 2.11
C GLY A 73 12.80 7.61 1.01
N ASP A 74 13.80 6.78 1.22
CA ASP A 74 14.79 6.46 0.19
C ASP A 74 14.23 5.37 -0.75
N ASP A 75 14.43 5.54 -2.05
CA ASP A 75 13.91 4.64 -3.10
C ASP A 75 14.35 3.18 -2.88
N LEU A 76 15.59 2.94 -2.44
CA LEU A 76 16.10 1.60 -2.18
C LEU A 76 15.42 0.97 -0.95
N LEU A 77 15.30 1.74 0.15
CA LEU A 77 14.66 1.25 1.37
C LEU A 77 13.17 0.99 1.16
N LEU A 78 12.47 1.89 0.46
CA LEU A 78 11.07 1.71 0.12
C LEU A 78 10.87 0.51 -0.80
N SER A 79 11.70 0.35 -1.84
CA SER A 79 11.68 -0.84 -2.70
C SER A 79 11.84 -2.13 -1.90
N GLN A 80 12.78 -2.16 -0.94
CA GLN A 80 12.99 -3.28 -0.06
C GLN A 80 11.76 -3.56 0.82
N TRP A 81 11.19 -2.54 1.47
CA TRP A 81 9.99 -2.70 2.31
C TRP A 81 8.79 -3.17 1.50
N PHE A 82 8.61 -2.62 0.31
CA PHE A 82 7.54 -3.02 -0.60
C PHE A 82 7.69 -4.48 -1.02
N SER A 83 8.93 -4.95 -1.29
CA SER A 83 9.19 -6.35 -1.63
C SER A 83 8.73 -7.34 -0.54
N TYR A 84 8.71 -6.91 0.74
CA TYR A 84 8.26 -7.73 1.87
C TYR A 84 6.75 -7.88 1.96
N LEU A 85 5.96 -7.02 1.29
CA LEU A 85 4.51 -7.21 1.13
C LEU A 85 4.21 -8.47 0.29
N GLY A 86 5.17 -8.89 -0.53
CA GLY A 86 5.15 -10.11 -1.31
C GLY A 86 4.78 -9.91 -2.79
N PRO A 87 5.09 -10.91 -3.64
CA PRO A 87 4.94 -10.80 -5.09
C PRO A 87 3.55 -10.43 -5.63
N PRO A 88 2.40 -10.84 -5.04
CA PRO A 88 1.10 -10.48 -5.60
C PRO A 88 0.71 -9.02 -5.33
N MET A 89 1.45 -8.28 -4.50
CA MET A 89 1.02 -6.97 -4.01
C MET A 89 0.75 -5.94 -5.13
N PRO A 90 1.59 -5.78 -6.17
CA PRO A 90 1.27 -4.87 -7.28
C PRO A 90 -0.07 -5.21 -7.95
N SER A 91 -0.34 -6.49 -8.19
CA SER A 91 -1.60 -6.94 -8.79
C SER A 91 -2.79 -6.76 -7.85
N VAL A 92 -2.60 -6.98 -6.55
CA VAL A 92 -3.63 -6.73 -5.52
C VAL A 92 -4.03 -5.25 -5.54
N LEU A 93 -3.06 -4.33 -5.47
CA LEU A 93 -3.33 -2.89 -5.50
C LEU A 93 -4.09 -2.50 -6.78
N LEU A 94 -3.64 -2.96 -7.96
CA LEU A 94 -4.33 -2.69 -9.23
C LEU A 94 -5.77 -3.20 -9.21
N SER A 95 -6.01 -4.39 -8.65
CA SER A 95 -7.35 -4.98 -8.57
C SER A 95 -8.30 -4.20 -7.65
N LEU A 96 -7.77 -3.52 -6.62
CA LEU A 96 -8.56 -2.76 -5.66
C LEU A 96 -9.13 -1.48 -6.27
N VAL A 97 -8.39 -0.83 -7.17
CA VAL A 97 -8.86 0.33 -7.95
C VAL A 97 -10.05 -0.02 -8.86
N GLN A 98 -10.21 -1.30 -9.22
CA GLN A 98 -11.27 -1.77 -10.11
C GLN A 98 -12.54 -2.25 -9.36
N LYS A 99 -12.54 -2.24 -8.02
CA LYS A 99 -13.68 -2.74 -7.24
C LYS A 99 -14.83 -1.72 -7.19
N PRO A 100 -16.10 -2.15 -7.09
CA PRO A 100 -17.26 -1.26 -7.01
C PRO A 100 -17.46 -0.64 -5.60
N PHE A 101 -16.38 -0.23 -4.94
CA PHE A 101 -16.40 0.38 -3.61
C PHE A 101 -15.64 1.71 -3.66
N PRO A 102 -16.34 2.87 -3.70
CA PRO A 102 -15.71 4.18 -3.90
C PRO A 102 -14.56 4.49 -2.94
N ASP A 103 -14.76 4.28 -1.64
CA ASP A 103 -13.75 4.59 -0.62
C ASP A 103 -12.50 3.71 -0.77
N LEU A 104 -12.70 2.42 -1.08
CA LEU A 104 -11.61 1.49 -1.35
C LEU A 104 -10.82 1.89 -2.58
N ARG A 105 -11.49 2.36 -3.63
CA ARG A 105 -10.82 2.86 -4.84
C ARG A 105 -10.02 4.12 -4.54
N MET A 106 -10.61 5.08 -3.83
CA MET A 106 -9.93 6.33 -3.46
C MET A 106 -8.68 6.08 -2.62
N SER A 107 -8.79 5.21 -1.61
CA SER A 107 -7.66 4.83 -0.76
C SER A 107 -6.58 4.05 -1.55
N ALA A 108 -6.98 3.17 -2.47
CA ALA A 108 -6.05 2.49 -3.36
C ALA A 108 -5.32 3.48 -4.29
N LEU A 109 -6.04 4.43 -4.90
CA LEU A 109 -5.46 5.47 -5.75
C LEU A 109 -4.50 6.38 -4.99
N HIS A 110 -4.83 6.75 -3.74
CA HIS A 110 -3.93 7.49 -2.86
C HIS A 110 -2.63 6.70 -2.63
N THR A 111 -2.75 5.42 -2.27
CA THR A 111 -1.59 4.52 -2.10
C THR A 111 -0.75 4.43 -3.37
N PHE A 112 -1.39 4.34 -4.54
CA PHE A 112 -0.71 4.39 -5.83
C PHE A 112 0.04 5.71 -6.04
N GLY A 113 -0.59 6.84 -5.73
CA GLY A 113 0.06 8.15 -5.80
C GLY A 113 1.32 8.22 -4.95
N SER A 114 1.26 7.71 -3.72
CA SER A 114 2.44 7.63 -2.84
C SER A 114 3.54 6.76 -3.45
N LEU A 115 3.21 5.58 -3.99
CA LEU A 115 4.20 4.66 -4.59
C LEU A 115 4.79 5.19 -5.90
N LEU A 116 3.95 5.73 -6.80
CA LEU A 116 4.36 6.25 -8.11
C LEU A 116 5.11 7.58 -8.03
N SER A 117 5.11 8.23 -6.86
CA SER A 117 5.99 9.36 -6.57
C SER A 117 7.46 8.95 -6.43
N HIS A 118 7.74 7.64 -6.38
CA HIS A 118 9.09 7.07 -6.28
C HIS A 118 9.45 6.29 -7.54
N HIS A 119 10.74 6.28 -7.89
CA HIS A 119 11.23 5.62 -9.09
C HIS A 119 11.01 4.10 -9.04
N PHE A 120 11.23 3.46 -7.88
CA PHE A 120 10.98 2.03 -7.71
C PHE A 120 9.52 1.68 -7.99
N GLY A 121 8.57 2.52 -7.55
CA GLY A 121 7.14 2.28 -7.73
C GLY A 121 6.77 2.28 -9.20
N ILE A 122 7.26 3.26 -9.96
CA ILE A 122 7.08 3.31 -11.41
C ILE A 122 7.59 2.03 -12.08
N GLN A 123 8.80 1.59 -11.73
CA GLN A 123 9.41 0.37 -12.31
C GLN A 123 8.58 -0.89 -11.99
N VAL A 124 8.13 -1.04 -10.74
CA VAL A 124 7.31 -2.16 -10.29
C VAL A 124 6.00 -2.25 -11.09
N PHE A 125 5.30 -1.13 -11.27
CA PHE A 125 4.01 -1.14 -11.93
C PHE A 125 4.09 -1.19 -13.46
N LEU A 126 5.12 -0.62 -14.09
CA LEU A 126 5.37 -0.82 -15.53
C LEU A 126 5.62 -2.28 -15.87
N GLY A 127 6.31 -3.02 -15.00
CA GLY A 127 6.52 -4.47 -15.15
C GLY A 127 5.28 -5.33 -14.88
N THR A 128 4.20 -4.75 -14.36
CA THR A 128 2.97 -5.50 -14.02
C THR A 128 1.98 -5.44 -15.19
N THR A 129 1.64 -6.60 -15.75
CA THR A 129 0.78 -6.78 -16.94
C THR A 129 -0.62 -6.12 -16.87
N GLY A 130 -1.06 -5.64 -15.70
CA GLY A 130 -2.33 -4.93 -15.51
C GLY A 130 -2.27 -3.40 -15.57
N TYR A 131 -1.10 -2.75 -15.41
CA TYR A 131 -1.00 -1.29 -15.32
C TYR A 131 -1.31 -0.59 -16.65
N VAL A 132 -0.89 -1.19 -17.77
CA VAL A 132 -1.19 -0.68 -19.12
C VAL A 132 -2.70 -0.68 -19.37
N ARG A 133 -3.42 -1.73 -18.95
CA ARG A 133 -4.88 -1.84 -19.15
C ARG A 133 -5.67 -0.83 -18.32
N LEU A 134 -5.21 -0.51 -17.11
CA LEU A 134 -5.89 0.44 -16.19
C LEU A 134 -5.80 1.90 -16.69
N ASN A 135 -4.67 2.29 -17.29
CA ASN A 135 -4.52 3.60 -17.94
C ASN A 135 -5.47 3.77 -19.13
N TYR A 136 -5.66 2.72 -19.95
CA TYR A 136 -6.60 2.79 -21.07
C TYR A 136 -8.07 2.91 -20.62
N SER A 137 -8.46 2.30 -19.48
CA SER A 137 -9.83 2.42 -18.98
C SER A 137 -10.13 3.79 -18.37
N LEU A 138 -9.19 4.38 -17.62
CA LEU A 138 -9.39 5.72 -17.04
C LEU A 138 -9.49 6.81 -18.12
N LEU A 139 -8.67 6.70 -19.17
CA LEU A 139 -8.73 7.60 -20.34
C LEU A 139 -10.00 7.39 -21.19
N ALA A 140 -10.59 6.19 -21.16
CA ALA A 140 -11.84 5.92 -21.86
C ALA A 140 -13.05 6.53 -21.12
N ASP A 141 -13.03 6.55 -19.79
CA ASP A 141 -14.09 7.17 -18.97
C ASP A 141 -14.07 8.71 -19.07
N GLU A 142 -12.89 9.35 -19.15
CA GLU A 142 -12.78 10.81 -19.36
C GLU A 142 -13.34 11.27 -20.72
N ASN A 143 -13.22 10.44 -21.76
CA ASN A 143 -13.75 10.76 -23.10
C ASN A 143 -15.27 10.56 -23.21
N ASN A 144 -15.92 9.93 -22.23
CA ASN A 144 -17.36 9.65 -22.26
C ASN A 144 -18.19 10.66 -21.45
N THR A 145 -17.55 11.59 -20.72
CA THR A 145 -18.21 12.66 -19.96
C THR A 145 -18.46 13.94 -20.77
N HIS A 146 -18.19 13.95 -22.08
CA HIS A 146 -18.37 15.11 -22.98
C HIS A 146 -19.29 14.83 -24.19
N ASN A 147 -20.22 13.88 -24.06
CA ASN A 147 -21.24 13.62 -25.08
C ASN A 147 -22.65 13.61 -24.48
#